data_AF-A0A7S1WZ47-F1
#
_entry.id   AF-A0A7S1WZ47-F1
#
_cell.length_a   1.000
_cell.length_b   1.000
_cell.length_c   1.000
_cell.angle_alpha   90.00
_cell.angle_beta   90.00
_cell.angle_gamma   90.00
#
_symmetry.space_group_name_H-M   'P 1'
#
loop_
_entity.id
_entity.type
_entity.pdbx_description
1 polymer ?
#
loop_
_entity_poly.entity_id
_entity_poly.type
_entity_poly.pdbx_seq_one_letter_code
_entity_poly.pdbx_strand_id
1 'polypeptide(L)'
;PNVTLLEPTRAEVLAHRKAAGFQRGAYMRIETEPGLDKAAGDGSKVKGALVPLLDWARRTIPSSYHSSSPIFLFGTAGLRKLPPNLQSSLLTDVRQLLDACPFRFEADWVRVIEGADEGIYGWVGLNYMQGHIRPALPGTVASPGEMPRPSSMESEVEGQRPAAPHELRTVGSLDLGGSSLEVTFIPESWPGTEYESVGVDVLGSRYTLYTHSFKGYGMNDAFDKGVTLLVEARLAQDPAAFTLGDVPPVLEHPCMQVGYSNSFTRKDPGWAPAVGVAYPRP
;
A
#
# COMPACT_ATOMS: atom_id res chain seq x y z
N PRO A 1 -9.51 -12.07 -15.35
CA PRO A 1 -9.18 -10.82 -14.61
C PRO A 1 -9.82 -9.61 -15.29
N ASN A 2 -10.45 -8.74 -14.50
CA ASN A 2 -10.87 -7.44 -14.98
C ASN A 2 -9.64 -6.53 -15.02
N VAL A 3 -9.46 -5.78 -16.11
CA VAL A 3 -8.37 -4.81 -16.26
C VAL A 3 -8.99 -3.41 -16.21
N THR A 4 -8.53 -2.59 -15.28
CA THR A 4 -9.03 -1.22 -15.11
C THR A 4 -7.89 -0.24 -15.34
N LEU A 5 -8.10 0.74 -16.23
CA LEU A 5 -7.23 1.89 -16.37
C LEU A 5 -7.57 2.91 -15.28
N LEU A 6 -6.58 3.34 -14.51
CA LEU A 6 -6.78 4.38 -13.51
C LEU A 6 -6.16 5.67 -14.01
N GLU A 7 -7.04 6.58 -14.41
CA GLU A 7 -6.65 7.93 -14.80
C GLU A 7 -6.07 8.69 -13.59
N PRO A 8 -4.99 9.47 -13.76
CA PRO A 8 -4.41 10.27 -12.69
C PRO A 8 -5.44 11.24 -12.09
N THR A 9 -5.37 11.47 -10.79
CA THR A 9 -6.26 12.44 -10.15
C THR A 9 -5.95 13.86 -10.65
N ARG A 10 -6.98 14.72 -10.70
CA ARG A 10 -6.83 16.12 -11.16
C ARG A 10 -5.75 16.89 -10.38
N ALA A 11 -5.53 16.54 -9.11
CA ALA A 11 -4.49 17.10 -8.26
C ALA A 11 -3.07 16.69 -8.67
N GLU A 12 -2.87 15.42 -9.05
CA GLU A 12 -1.59 14.89 -9.55
C GLU A 12 -1.20 15.55 -10.87
N VAL A 13 -2.17 15.73 -11.78
CA VAL A 13 -1.98 16.44 -13.05
C VAL A 13 -1.59 17.91 -12.82
N LEU A 14 -2.14 18.56 -11.79
CA LEU A 14 -1.82 19.95 -11.42
C LEU A 14 -0.45 20.08 -10.75
N ALA A 15 -0.06 19.15 -9.88
CA ALA A 15 1.25 19.13 -9.23
C ALA A 15 2.38 18.96 -10.27
N HIS A 16 2.21 18.06 -11.25
CA HIS A 16 3.17 17.86 -12.34
C HIS A 16 3.32 19.09 -13.26
N ARG A 17 2.26 19.88 -13.46
CA ARG A 17 2.32 21.11 -14.26
C ARG A 17 3.14 22.23 -13.61
N LYS A 18 3.18 22.30 -12.28
CA LYS A 18 3.85 23.38 -11.55
C LYS A 18 5.36 23.14 -11.38
N ALA A 19 5.80 21.87 -11.39
CA ALA A 19 7.16 21.51 -11.00
C ALA A 19 8.18 21.37 -12.14
N ALA A 20 7.80 21.24 -13.42
CA ALA A 20 8.79 20.79 -14.43
C ALA A 20 8.74 21.40 -15.84
N GLY A 21 7.74 22.21 -16.23
CA GLY A 21 7.64 22.65 -17.64
C GLY A 21 7.54 21.51 -18.66
N PHE A 22 7.40 20.26 -18.20
CA PHE A 22 7.27 19.04 -19.00
C PHE A 22 5.79 18.83 -19.35
N GLN A 23 5.48 18.72 -20.64
CA GLN A 23 4.13 18.52 -21.17
C GLN A 23 3.66 17.05 -21.27
N ARG A 24 4.36 16.07 -20.66
CA ARG A 24 3.95 14.65 -20.78
C ARG A 24 3.70 13.98 -19.44
N GLY A 25 2.41 13.74 -19.20
CA GLY A 25 1.84 12.51 -18.62
C GLY A 25 2.06 12.30 -17.14
N ALA A 26 1.04 12.63 -16.35
CA ALA A 26 0.83 12.01 -15.04
C ALA A 26 0.82 10.48 -15.19
N TYR A 27 1.30 9.75 -14.18
CA TYR A 27 1.59 8.33 -14.26
C TYR A 27 0.36 7.51 -14.69
N MET A 28 0.47 6.82 -15.83
CA MET A 28 -0.56 5.88 -16.27
C MET A 28 -0.39 4.58 -15.46
N ARG A 29 -1.45 4.08 -14.83
CA ARG A 29 -1.44 2.78 -14.14
C ARG A 29 -2.63 1.94 -14.56
N ILE A 30 -2.43 0.63 -14.60
CA ILE A 30 -3.51 -0.34 -14.78
C ILE A 30 -3.49 -1.36 -13.66
N GLU A 31 -4.65 -1.88 -13.30
CA GLU A 31 -4.81 -2.86 -12.22
C GLU A 31 -5.60 -4.06 -12.71
N THR A 32 -5.32 -5.23 -12.11
CA THR A 32 -6.09 -6.45 -12.34
C THR A 32 -6.76 -6.91 -11.06
N GLU A 33 -8.03 -7.28 -11.16
CA GLU A 33 -8.77 -7.91 -10.06
C GLU A 33 -9.13 -9.38 -10.38
N PRO A 34 -9.19 -10.24 -9.34
CA PRO A 34 -8.90 -9.97 -7.93
C PRO A 34 -7.39 -9.87 -7.64
N GLY A 35 -7.03 -9.47 -6.41
CA GLY A 35 -5.64 -9.41 -5.95
C GLY A 35 -4.87 -10.73 -6.12
N LEU A 36 -3.55 -10.63 -6.28
CA LEU A 36 -2.69 -11.77 -6.64
C LEU A 36 -2.73 -12.91 -5.61
N ASP A 37 -3.07 -12.64 -4.34
CA ASP A 37 -3.28 -13.65 -3.31
C ASP A 37 -4.35 -14.69 -3.69
N LYS A 38 -5.36 -14.28 -4.49
CA LYS A 38 -6.41 -15.18 -4.98
C LYS A 38 -5.95 -16.15 -6.08
N ALA A 39 -4.76 -15.94 -6.62
CA ALA A 39 -4.13 -16.84 -7.60
C ALA A 39 -3.23 -17.90 -6.93
N ALA A 40 -3.09 -17.87 -5.60
CA ALA A 40 -2.21 -18.80 -4.88
C ALA A 40 -2.59 -20.26 -5.14
N GLY A 41 -1.59 -21.08 -5.49
CA GLY A 41 -1.77 -22.49 -5.83
C GLY A 41 -2.22 -22.76 -7.28
N ASP A 42 -2.33 -21.74 -8.12
CA ASP A 42 -2.74 -21.86 -9.52
C ASP A 42 -1.91 -20.94 -10.43
N GLY A 43 -0.84 -21.48 -11.01
CA GLY A 43 0.05 -20.73 -11.90
C GLY A 43 -0.64 -20.17 -13.16
N SER A 44 -1.76 -20.77 -13.60
CA SER A 44 -2.56 -20.22 -14.71
C SER A 44 -3.27 -18.94 -14.29
N LYS A 45 -3.77 -18.87 -13.05
CA LYS A 45 -4.33 -17.63 -12.48
C LYS A 45 -3.26 -16.58 -12.24
N VAL A 46 -2.04 -16.96 -11.83
CA VAL A 46 -0.91 -16.03 -11.68
C VAL A 46 -0.60 -15.37 -13.02
N LYS A 47 -0.47 -16.18 -14.09
CA LYS A 47 -0.31 -15.67 -15.46
C LYS A 47 -1.49 -14.79 -15.87
N GLY A 48 -2.71 -15.23 -15.61
CA GLY A 48 -3.92 -14.46 -15.88
C GLY A 48 -3.89 -13.07 -15.24
N ALA A 49 -3.44 -12.96 -13.99
CA ALA A 49 -3.34 -11.69 -13.28
C ALA A 49 -2.21 -10.79 -13.82
N LEU A 50 -1.03 -11.35 -14.11
CA LEU A 50 0.14 -10.53 -14.41
C LEU A 50 0.38 -10.26 -15.89
N VAL A 51 0.03 -11.17 -16.80
CA VAL A 51 0.26 -11.00 -18.25
C VAL A 51 -0.37 -9.70 -18.80
N PRO A 52 -1.62 -9.33 -18.45
CA PRO A 52 -2.18 -8.05 -18.90
C PRO A 52 -1.37 -6.82 -18.46
N LEU A 53 -0.83 -6.85 -17.23
CA LEU A 53 0.04 -5.80 -16.70
C LEU A 53 1.36 -5.71 -17.46
N LEU A 54 1.96 -6.87 -17.74
CA LEU A 54 3.24 -6.99 -18.48
C LEU A 54 3.09 -6.60 -19.94
N ASP A 55 1.99 -6.98 -20.60
CA ASP A 55 1.67 -6.60 -21.98
C ASP A 55 1.43 -5.10 -22.12
N TRP A 56 0.81 -4.49 -21.11
CA TRP A 56 0.67 -3.04 -21.06
C TRP A 56 2.02 -2.35 -20.88
N ALA A 57 2.84 -2.79 -19.93
CA ALA A 57 4.18 -2.24 -19.72
C ALA A 57 5.05 -2.32 -20.99
N ARG A 58 5.01 -3.45 -21.72
CA ARG A 58 5.72 -3.65 -23.00
C ARG A 58 5.28 -2.68 -24.09
N ARG A 59 4.01 -2.29 -24.12
CA ARG A 59 3.47 -1.32 -25.09
C ARG A 59 3.76 0.12 -24.68
N THR A 60 3.83 0.41 -23.38
CA THR A 60 4.07 1.75 -22.84
C THR A 60 5.54 2.14 -22.91
N ILE A 61 6.45 1.23 -22.58
CA ILE A 61 7.90 1.48 -22.57
C ILE A 61 8.45 1.22 -23.99
N PRO A 62 9.23 2.13 -24.61
CA PRO A 62 9.83 1.87 -25.91
C PRO A 62 10.74 0.65 -25.88
N SER A 63 10.74 -0.15 -26.96
CA SER A 63 11.46 -1.43 -27.02
C SER A 63 12.97 -1.32 -26.73
N SER A 64 13.59 -0.20 -27.12
CA SER A 64 15.01 0.08 -26.84
C SER A 64 15.34 0.19 -25.35
N TYR A 65 14.34 0.47 -24.50
CA TYR A 65 14.52 0.60 -23.05
C TYR A 65 14.13 -0.66 -22.29
N HIS A 66 13.51 -1.67 -22.92
CA HIS A 66 13.02 -2.87 -22.22
C HIS A 66 14.12 -3.52 -21.39
N SER A 67 15.26 -3.88 -22.00
CA SER A 67 16.37 -4.58 -21.32
C SER A 67 17.05 -3.77 -20.22
N SER A 68 16.86 -2.45 -20.20
CA SER A 68 17.43 -1.55 -19.19
C SER A 68 16.43 -1.18 -18.09
N SER A 69 15.13 -1.44 -18.32
CA SER A 69 14.05 -1.06 -17.41
C SER A 69 13.86 -2.15 -16.35
N PRO A 70 14.12 -1.88 -15.06
CA PRO A 70 13.97 -2.87 -14.01
C PRO A 70 12.48 -3.13 -13.70
N ILE A 71 12.14 -4.38 -13.44
CA ILE A 71 10.80 -4.78 -13.01
C ILE A 71 10.82 -5.38 -11.59
N PHE A 72 9.96 -4.85 -10.73
CA PHE A 72 9.83 -5.27 -9.33
C PHE A 72 8.42 -5.78 -9.07
N LEU A 73 8.28 -6.76 -8.18
CA LEU A 73 7.00 -7.15 -7.62
C LEU A 73 7.11 -7.31 -6.11
N PHE A 74 6.43 -6.42 -5.40
CA PHE A 74 6.39 -6.41 -3.94
C PHE A 74 5.00 -6.79 -3.47
N GLY A 75 4.89 -7.97 -2.86
CA GLY A 75 3.66 -8.44 -2.23
C GLY A 75 3.49 -7.80 -0.86
N THR A 76 2.30 -7.25 -0.57
CA THR A 76 1.99 -6.61 0.71
C THR A 76 1.09 -7.52 1.57
N ALA A 77 0.20 -6.93 2.39
CA ALA A 77 -0.62 -7.63 3.39
C ALA A 77 -1.38 -8.84 2.85
N GLY A 78 -1.91 -8.80 1.62
CA GLY A 78 -2.61 -9.93 1.01
C GLY A 78 -1.74 -11.19 0.90
N LEU A 79 -0.50 -11.04 0.42
CA LEU A 79 0.44 -12.15 0.29
C LEU A 79 1.05 -12.55 1.65
N ARG A 80 1.21 -11.62 2.60
CA ARG A 80 1.66 -11.90 3.98
C ARG A 80 0.75 -12.90 4.70
N LYS A 81 -0.54 -12.95 4.34
CA LYS A 81 -1.55 -13.85 4.94
C LYS A 81 -1.56 -15.26 4.36
N LEU A 82 -0.90 -15.49 3.23
CA LEU A 82 -0.89 -16.80 2.61
C LEU A 82 -0.09 -17.81 3.44
N PRO A 83 -0.50 -19.09 3.47
CA PRO A 83 0.33 -20.17 3.98
C PRO A 83 1.73 -20.17 3.31
N PRO A 84 2.82 -20.45 4.04
CA PRO A 84 4.19 -20.35 3.50
C PRO A 84 4.45 -21.14 2.21
N ASN A 85 3.83 -22.33 2.09
CA ASN A 85 3.92 -23.17 0.90
C ASN A 85 3.24 -22.50 -0.32
N LEU A 86 2.05 -21.94 -0.13
CA LEU A 86 1.31 -21.25 -1.18
C LEU A 86 2.01 -19.94 -1.59
N GLN A 87 2.53 -19.19 -0.61
CA GLN A 87 3.31 -17.99 -0.87
C GLN A 87 4.57 -18.31 -1.69
N SER A 88 5.33 -19.33 -1.29
CA SER A 88 6.56 -19.74 -1.98
C SER A 88 6.29 -20.21 -3.41
N SER A 89 5.24 -21.00 -3.62
CA SER A 89 4.82 -21.45 -4.95
C SER A 89 4.42 -20.27 -5.83
N LEU A 90 3.60 -19.34 -5.30
CA LEU A 90 3.18 -18.14 -6.02
C LEU A 90 4.38 -17.28 -6.43
N LEU A 91 5.30 -16.99 -5.51
CA LEU A 91 6.51 -16.21 -5.83
C LEU A 91 7.38 -16.91 -6.88
N THR A 92 7.42 -18.24 -6.88
CA THR A 92 8.15 -19.01 -7.90
C THR A 92 7.52 -18.84 -9.28
N ASP A 93 6.20 -18.94 -9.39
CA ASP A 93 5.47 -18.72 -10.65
C ASP A 93 5.67 -17.29 -11.16
N VAL A 94 5.66 -16.30 -10.25
CA VAL A 94 5.93 -14.89 -10.58
C VAL A 94 7.35 -14.72 -11.12
N ARG A 95 8.37 -15.27 -10.44
CA ARG A 95 9.76 -15.15 -10.89
C ARG A 95 9.96 -15.76 -12.27
N GLN A 96 9.39 -16.94 -12.53
CA GLN A 96 9.44 -17.56 -13.85
C GLN A 96 8.78 -16.69 -14.93
N LEU A 97 7.66 -16.03 -14.60
CA LEU A 97 6.97 -15.15 -15.53
C LEU A 97 7.76 -13.86 -15.83
N LEU A 98 8.38 -13.26 -14.81
CA LEU A 98 9.18 -12.05 -14.99
C LEU A 98 10.51 -12.32 -15.69
N ASP A 99 11.13 -13.48 -15.45
CA ASP A 99 12.35 -13.91 -16.13
C ASP A 99 12.15 -14.09 -17.65
N ALA A 100 10.94 -14.50 -18.06
CA ALA A 100 10.57 -14.60 -19.47
C ALA A 100 10.23 -13.25 -20.14
N CYS A 101 10.21 -12.14 -19.39
CA CYS A 101 9.91 -10.81 -19.92
C CYS A 101 11.18 -10.10 -20.43
N PRO A 102 11.06 -9.14 -21.38
CA PRO A 102 12.21 -8.41 -21.91
C PRO A 102 12.77 -7.35 -20.95
N PHE A 103 12.21 -7.24 -19.74
CA PHE A 103 12.62 -6.28 -18.72
C PHE A 103 13.81 -6.78 -17.93
N ARG A 104 14.62 -5.87 -17.39
CA ARG A 104 15.68 -6.26 -16.45
C ARG A 104 15.04 -6.83 -15.19
N PHE A 105 15.44 -8.02 -14.79
CA PHE A 105 14.85 -8.73 -13.67
C PHE A 105 15.94 -9.37 -12.80
N GLU A 106 15.72 -9.37 -11.48
CA GLU A 106 16.49 -10.10 -10.48
C GLU A 106 15.53 -10.83 -9.54
N ALA A 107 15.85 -12.06 -9.15
CA ALA A 107 14.95 -12.91 -8.36
C ALA A 107 14.53 -12.28 -7.02
N ASP A 108 15.42 -11.49 -6.41
CA ASP A 108 15.20 -10.80 -5.13
C ASP A 108 14.28 -9.58 -5.26
N TRP A 109 14.01 -9.11 -6.48
CA TRP A 109 13.04 -8.04 -6.76
C TRP A 109 11.59 -8.55 -6.74
N VAL A 110 11.41 -9.87 -6.60
CA VAL A 110 10.12 -10.51 -6.32
C VAL A 110 10.14 -11.02 -4.90
N ARG A 111 9.47 -10.30 -4.00
CA ARG A 111 9.39 -10.66 -2.58
C ARG A 111 8.11 -10.14 -1.94
N VAL A 112 7.76 -10.71 -0.80
CA VAL A 112 6.78 -10.13 0.11
C VAL A 112 7.53 -9.14 1.00
N ILE A 113 7.04 -7.91 1.09
CA ILE A 113 7.64 -6.85 1.90
C ILE A 113 6.98 -6.81 3.27
N GLU A 114 7.73 -6.39 4.29
CA GLU A 114 7.16 -6.17 5.61
C GLU A 114 6.29 -4.90 5.62
N GLY A 115 5.39 -4.79 6.59
CA GLY A 115 4.53 -3.60 6.70
C GLY A 115 5.34 -2.33 7.00
N ALA A 116 6.45 -2.46 7.72
CA ALA A 116 7.41 -1.37 7.93
C ALA A 116 8.04 -0.89 6.61
N ASP A 117 8.44 -1.81 5.72
CA ASP A 117 8.99 -1.48 4.40
C ASP A 117 7.97 -0.67 3.57
N GLU A 118 6.72 -1.12 3.57
CA GLU A 118 5.60 -0.48 2.87
C GLU A 118 5.39 0.98 3.35
N GLY A 119 5.37 1.18 4.68
CA GLY A 119 5.29 2.51 5.28
C GLY A 119 6.49 3.41 4.95
N ILE A 120 7.71 2.85 4.97
CA ILE A 120 8.94 3.57 4.62
C ILE A 120 8.90 4.01 3.15
N TYR A 121 8.54 3.12 2.22
CA TYR A 121 8.46 3.47 0.80
C TYR A 121 7.41 4.58 0.54
N GLY A 122 6.26 4.51 1.21
CA GLY A 122 5.26 5.58 1.16
C GLY A 122 5.80 6.91 1.66
N TRP A 123 6.48 6.91 2.82
CA TRP A 123 7.09 8.11 3.40
C TRP A 123 8.19 8.70 2.52
N VAL A 124 9.07 7.86 1.95
CA VAL A 124 10.12 8.29 1.03
C VAL A 124 9.52 8.91 -0.23
N GLY A 125 8.54 8.23 -0.85
CA GLY A 125 7.87 8.73 -2.05
C GLY A 125 7.20 10.09 -1.82
N LEU A 126 6.43 10.22 -0.73
CA LEU A 126 5.75 11.45 -0.36
C LEU A 126 6.73 12.61 -0.16
N ASN A 127 7.75 12.41 0.67
CA ASN A 127 8.71 13.46 1.01
C ASN A 127 9.67 13.77 -0.15
N TYR A 128 9.97 12.82 -1.02
CA TYR A 128 10.70 13.08 -2.27
C TYR A 128 9.87 13.96 -3.22
N MET A 129 8.60 13.63 -3.44
CA MET A 129 7.71 14.41 -4.32
C MET A 129 7.45 15.83 -3.80
N GLN A 130 7.36 16.00 -2.48
CA GLN A 130 7.23 17.32 -1.86
C GLN A 130 8.56 18.09 -1.79
N GLY A 131 9.66 17.45 -2.15
CA GLY A 131 10.99 18.06 -2.13
C GLY A 131 11.56 18.24 -0.72
N HIS A 132 11.09 17.50 0.28
CA HIS A 132 11.71 17.44 1.61
C HIS A 132 12.93 16.50 1.62
N ILE A 133 12.95 15.48 0.75
CA ILE A 133 14.12 14.61 0.53
C ILE A 133 14.80 15.01 -0.78
N ARG A 134 16.11 15.29 -0.72
CA ARG A 134 16.93 15.67 -1.89
C ARG A 134 18.33 15.07 -1.77
N PRO A 135 19.05 14.87 -2.89
CA PRO A 135 20.45 14.46 -2.83
C PRO A 135 21.28 15.41 -1.98
N ALA A 136 22.11 14.86 -1.09
CA ALA A 136 23.08 15.66 -0.35
C ALA A 136 24.05 16.34 -1.33
N LEU A 137 24.28 17.65 -1.17
CA LEU A 137 25.23 18.38 -2.00
C LEU A 137 26.65 17.86 -1.71
N PRO A 138 27.48 17.58 -2.74
CA PRO A 138 28.87 17.19 -2.55
C PRO A 138 29.61 18.23 -1.68
N GLY A 139 30.14 17.80 -0.54
CA GLY A 139 30.86 18.67 0.42
C GLY A 139 30.10 19.01 1.71
N THR A 140 28.85 18.53 1.88
CA THR A 140 28.09 18.68 3.12
C THR A 140 28.03 17.36 3.90
N VAL A 141 29.18 16.90 4.39
CA VAL A 141 29.20 15.81 5.38
C VAL A 141 28.82 16.42 6.73
N ALA A 142 27.59 16.19 7.17
CA ALA A 142 27.20 16.50 8.55
C ALA A 142 27.71 15.39 9.47
N SER A 143 28.29 15.76 10.60
CA SER A 143 28.69 14.83 11.65
C SER A 143 27.47 14.09 12.20
N PRO A 144 27.56 12.78 12.48
CA PRO A 144 26.45 12.03 13.04
C PRO A 144 26.18 12.48 14.49
N GLY A 145 25.03 13.11 14.76
CA GLY A 145 24.57 13.30 16.15
C GLY A 145 23.71 14.54 16.48
N GLU A 146 23.54 15.52 15.59
CA GLU A 146 22.71 16.70 15.90
C GLU A 146 21.27 16.53 15.39
N MET A 147 20.34 16.31 16.33
CA MET A 147 18.90 16.48 16.10
C MET A 147 18.58 17.97 15.89
N PRO A 148 17.83 18.37 14.85
CA PRO A 148 17.42 19.76 14.70
C PRO A 148 16.45 20.15 15.80
N ARG A 149 16.76 21.21 16.55
CA ARG A 149 15.83 21.86 17.48
C ARG A 149 14.72 22.53 16.67
N PRO A 150 13.45 22.50 17.11
CA PRO A 150 12.40 23.25 16.44
C PRO A 150 12.66 24.75 16.65
N SER A 151 12.97 25.46 15.56
CA SER A 151 13.03 26.93 15.56
C SER A 151 11.61 27.47 15.69
N SER A 152 11.24 27.82 16.92
CA SER A 152 10.22 28.83 17.15
C SER A 152 10.70 30.15 16.55
N MET A 153 9.83 30.77 15.75
CA MET A 153 9.96 32.09 15.12
C MET A 153 10.88 32.16 13.91
N GLU A 154 10.25 32.11 12.74
CA GLU A 154 10.80 32.57 11.47
C GLU A 154 11.00 34.10 11.56
N SER A 155 12.25 34.54 11.57
CA SER A 155 12.61 35.83 10.99
C SER A 155 13.55 35.57 9.82
N GLU A 156 13.10 35.93 8.63
CA GLU A 156 13.90 35.87 7.40
C GLU A 156 15.09 36.81 7.54
N VAL A 157 16.30 36.25 7.63
CA VAL A 157 17.55 36.99 7.47
C VAL A 157 18.34 36.37 6.33
N GLU A 158 18.55 37.18 5.31
CA GLU A 158 19.27 36.88 4.07
C GLU A 158 20.73 36.51 4.40
N GLY A 159 21.10 35.24 4.17
CA GLY A 159 22.44 34.71 4.46
C GLY A 159 22.51 33.28 5.01
N GLN A 160 21.38 32.56 5.17
CA GLN A 160 21.40 31.19 5.69
C GLN A 160 21.92 30.19 4.65
N ARG A 161 22.92 29.39 5.06
CA ARG A 161 23.36 28.19 4.34
C ARG A 161 22.12 27.35 3.99
N PRO A 162 22.00 26.79 2.77
CA PRO A 162 20.90 25.91 2.44
C PRO A 162 20.82 24.81 3.50
N ALA A 163 19.64 24.67 4.14
CA ALA A 163 19.41 23.62 5.13
C ALA A 163 19.83 22.28 4.54
N ALA A 164 20.59 21.49 5.30
CA ALA A 164 20.98 20.16 4.86
C ALA A 164 19.70 19.31 4.65
N PRO A 165 19.69 18.31 3.75
CA PRO A 165 18.47 17.56 3.44
C PRO A 165 17.79 16.86 4.63
N HIS A 166 18.52 16.64 5.73
CA HIS A 166 17.99 16.08 6.98
C HIS A 166 17.46 17.13 7.96
N GLU A 167 17.71 18.43 7.72
CA GLU A 167 17.22 19.57 8.52
C GLU A 167 15.84 20.05 8.04
N LEU A 168 15.41 19.63 6.85
CA LEU A 168 14.08 19.94 6.34
C LEU A 168 13.01 19.17 7.13
N ARG A 169 11.97 19.88 7.59
CA ARG A 169 10.79 19.23 8.17
C ARG A 169 10.18 18.31 7.11
N THR A 170 10.05 17.04 7.46
CA THR A 170 9.34 16.04 6.67
C THR A 170 7.89 15.95 7.12
N VAL A 171 7.04 15.37 6.29
CA VAL A 171 5.66 15.06 6.64
C VAL A 171 5.52 13.57 6.96
N GLY A 172 4.59 13.24 7.86
CA GLY A 172 4.19 11.86 8.09
C GLY A 172 3.38 11.30 6.92
N SER A 173 3.44 9.98 6.75
CA SER A 173 2.65 9.22 5.79
C SER A 173 1.68 8.30 6.52
N LEU A 174 0.43 8.33 6.07
CA LEU A 174 -0.63 7.39 6.46
C LEU A 174 -1.13 6.70 5.19
N ASP A 175 -0.93 5.39 5.08
CA ASP A 175 -1.38 4.59 3.95
C ASP A 175 -2.42 3.57 4.40
N LEU A 176 -3.65 3.71 3.91
CA LEU A 176 -4.77 2.82 4.24
C LEU A 176 -5.00 1.84 3.08
N GLY A 177 -4.34 0.70 3.16
CA GLY A 177 -4.52 -0.40 2.21
C GLY A 177 -5.79 -1.22 2.45
N GLY A 178 -5.93 -2.30 1.69
CA GLY A 178 -7.06 -3.22 1.84
C GLY A 178 -7.03 -4.06 3.13
N SER A 179 -5.83 -4.38 3.64
CA SER A 179 -5.66 -5.31 4.77
C SER A 179 -4.75 -4.79 5.90
N SER A 180 -4.15 -3.63 5.74
CA SER A 180 -3.37 -2.97 6.79
C SER A 180 -3.47 -1.44 6.67
N LEU A 181 -3.08 -0.78 7.76
CA LEU A 181 -2.85 0.65 7.83
C LEU A 181 -1.39 0.86 8.22
N GLU A 182 -0.64 1.60 7.40
CA GLU A 182 0.76 1.92 7.63
C GLU A 182 0.89 3.37 8.10
N VAL A 183 1.65 3.57 9.18
CA VAL A 183 1.90 4.88 9.79
C VAL A 183 3.40 5.09 9.87
N THR A 184 3.94 6.10 9.18
CA THR A 184 5.39 6.38 9.17
C THR A 184 5.68 7.87 9.27
N PHE A 185 6.51 8.27 10.25
CA PHE A 185 6.87 9.68 10.47
C PHE A 185 8.14 9.82 11.32
N ILE A 186 8.68 11.03 11.42
CA ILE A 186 9.73 11.38 12.38
C ILE A 186 9.05 12.05 13.59
N PRO A 187 9.07 11.45 14.79
CA PRO A 187 8.45 12.06 15.97
C PRO A 187 9.25 13.28 16.45
N GLU A 188 8.57 14.28 17.03
CA GLU A 188 9.24 15.46 17.63
C GLU A 188 10.08 15.08 18.86
N SER A 189 9.65 14.07 19.59
CA SER A 189 10.39 13.45 20.68
C SER A 189 10.17 11.94 20.65
N TRP A 190 11.23 11.17 20.89
CA TRP A 190 11.16 9.72 20.87
C TRP A 190 10.57 9.20 22.19
N PRO A 191 9.40 8.54 22.15
CA PRO A 191 8.77 8.00 23.36
C PRO A 191 9.55 6.78 23.87
N GLY A 192 10.52 6.98 24.77
CA GLY A 192 11.19 5.89 25.51
C GLY A 192 11.74 4.73 24.66
N THR A 193 11.98 3.58 25.28
CA THR A 193 12.56 2.38 24.65
C THR A 193 11.53 1.40 24.07
N GLU A 194 10.23 1.72 24.14
CA GLU A 194 9.15 0.78 23.78
C GLU A 194 8.82 0.77 22.27
N TYR A 195 9.26 1.76 21.51
CA TYR A 195 8.96 1.86 20.09
C TYR A 195 10.20 1.63 19.24
N GLU A 196 10.08 0.71 18.28
CA GLU A 196 11.14 0.43 17.33
C GLU A 196 11.35 1.63 16.40
N SER A 197 12.58 2.12 16.36
CA SER A 197 13.01 3.11 15.38
C SER A 197 13.72 2.41 14.24
N VAL A 198 13.49 2.86 13.00
CA VAL A 198 14.12 2.30 11.81
C VAL A 198 15.00 3.34 11.15
N GLY A 199 16.29 3.04 11.03
CA GLY A 199 17.24 3.88 10.30
C GLY A 199 17.21 3.56 8.81
N VAL A 200 17.04 4.57 7.96
CA VAL A 200 17.04 4.44 6.50
C VAL A 200 18.00 5.44 5.85
N ASP A 201 18.75 4.98 4.85
CA ASP A 201 19.64 5.85 4.07
C ASP A 201 18.99 6.15 2.73
N VAL A 202 18.67 7.43 2.48
CA VAL A 202 17.96 7.89 1.30
C VAL A 202 18.73 9.04 0.66
N LEU A 203 19.16 8.86 -0.59
CA LEU A 203 19.91 9.85 -1.38
C LEU A 203 21.14 10.44 -0.63
N GLY A 204 21.84 9.60 0.13
CA GLY A 204 23.04 9.97 0.88
C GLY A 204 22.77 10.64 2.24
N SER A 205 21.52 10.71 2.69
CA SER A 205 21.15 11.19 4.02
C SER A 205 20.52 10.07 4.84
N ARG A 206 20.88 9.99 6.13
CA ARG A 206 20.30 9.03 7.07
C ARG A 206 19.11 9.65 7.78
N TYR A 207 18.00 8.93 7.82
CA TYR A 207 16.79 9.29 8.55
C TYR A 207 16.45 8.21 9.57
N THR A 208 15.96 8.60 10.74
CA THR A 208 15.44 7.68 11.76
C THR A 208 13.94 7.86 11.84
N LEU A 209 13.19 6.82 11.49
CA LEU A 209 11.75 6.85 11.31
C LEU A 209 11.04 6.02 12.38
N TYR A 210 9.91 6.51 12.86
CA TYR A 210 8.89 5.66 13.44
C TYR A 210 8.10 5.05 12.29
N THR A 211 7.89 3.73 12.31
CA THR A 211 7.01 3.05 11.36
C THR A 211 6.24 1.93 12.04
N HIS A 212 4.96 1.81 11.71
CA HIS A 212 4.11 0.74 12.21
C HIS A 212 3.10 0.31 11.15
N SER A 213 2.80 -0.99 11.12
CA SER A 213 1.77 -1.58 10.25
C SER A 213 0.71 -2.26 11.10
N PHE A 214 -0.48 -1.67 11.13
CA PHE A 214 -1.65 -2.19 11.82
C PHE A 214 -2.35 -3.23 10.94
N LYS A 215 -1.93 -4.49 11.06
CA LYS A 215 -2.55 -5.61 10.35
C LYS A 215 -4.03 -5.75 10.72
N GLY A 216 -4.91 -5.92 9.73
CA GLY A 216 -6.36 -6.03 9.94
C GLY A 216 -7.09 -4.70 10.03
N TYR A 217 -6.38 -3.56 10.02
CA TYR A 217 -6.97 -2.22 10.03
C TYR A 217 -7.12 -1.61 8.64
N GLY A 218 -6.75 -2.35 7.59
CA GLY A 218 -7.05 -1.96 6.21
C GLY A 218 -8.54 -2.00 5.91
N MET A 219 -8.95 -1.29 4.86
CA MET A 219 -10.36 -1.03 4.56
C MET A 219 -11.21 -2.30 4.42
N ASN A 220 -10.74 -3.30 3.68
CA ASN A 220 -11.48 -4.54 3.44
C ASN A 220 -11.53 -5.42 4.70
N ASP A 221 -10.43 -5.53 5.43
CA ASP A 221 -10.37 -6.31 6.66
C ASP A 221 -11.21 -5.69 7.78
N ALA A 222 -11.15 -4.35 7.93
CA ALA A 222 -11.94 -3.62 8.91
C ALA A 222 -13.43 -3.77 8.61
N PHE A 223 -13.80 -3.72 7.33
CA PHE A 223 -15.17 -3.99 6.89
C PHE A 223 -15.60 -5.44 7.18
N ASP A 224 -14.79 -6.44 6.80
CA ASP A 224 -15.07 -7.86 7.07
C ASP A 224 -15.21 -8.13 8.59
N LYS A 225 -14.39 -7.48 9.41
CA LYS A 225 -14.48 -7.54 10.88
C LYS A 225 -15.76 -6.90 11.40
N GLY A 226 -16.16 -5.76 10.82
CA GLY A 226 -17.45 -5.11 11.13
C GLY A 226 -18.64 -6.04 10.86
N VAL A 227 -18.65 -6.69 9.69
CA VAL A 227 -19.66 -7.72 9.34
C VAL A 227 -19.65 -8.85 10.37
N THR A 228 -18.47 -9.36 10.74
CA THR A 228 -18.34 -10.46 11.71
C THR A 228 -18.91 -10.09 13.08
N LEU A 229 -18.60 -8.89 13.59
CA LEU A 229 -19.13 -8.40 14.86
C LEU A 229 -20.65 -8.27 14.85
N LEU A 230 -21.23 -7.81 13.74
CA LEU A 230 -22.69 -7.70 13.60
C LEU A 230 -23.36 -9.09 13.58
N VAL A 231 -22.76 -10.06 12.87
CA VAL A 231 -23.25 -11.45 12.85
C VAL A 231 -23.21 -12.05 14.25
N GLU A 232 -22.10 -11.89 14.98
CA GLU A 232 -21.96 -12.40 16.35
C GLU A 232 -22.96 -11.76 17.31
N ALA A 233 -23.16 -10.45 17.20
CA ALA A 233 -24.17 -9.74 17.98
C ALA A 233 -25.59 -10.26 17.68
N ARG A 234 -25.89 -10.57 16.41
CA ARG A 234 -27.19 -11.14 16.02
C ARG A 234 -27.37 -12.56 16.53
N LEU A 235 -26.36 -13.42 16.40
CA LEU A 235 -26.38 -14.79 16.93
C LEU A 235 -26.54 -14.83 18.45
N ALA A 236 -25.95 -13.87 19.17
CA ALA A 236 -26.11 -13.77 20.62
C ALA A 236 -27.55 -13.43 21.05
N GLN A 237 -28.31 -12.73 20.19
CA GLN A 237 -29.72 -12.40 20.44
C GLN A 237 -30.67 -13.52 19.97
N ASP A 238 -30.35 -14.13 18.83
CA ASP A 238 -31.15 -15.14 18.17
C ASP A 238 -30.23 -16.23 17.56
N PRO A 239 -29.98 -17.32 18.30
CA PRO A 239 -29.11 -18.41 17.83
C PRO A 239 -29.61 -19.09 16.55
N ALA A 240 -30.89 -18.96 16.20
CA ALA A 240 -31.48 -19.50 14.99
C ALA A 240 -31.40 -18.53 13.79
N ALA A 241 -30.92 -17.29 13.98
CA ALA A 241 -30.93 -16.25 12.95
C ALA A 241 -30.23 -16.61 11.64
N PHE A 242 -29.29 -17.56 11.67
CA PHE A 242 -28.53 -18.01 10.50
C PHE A 242 -28.67 -19.52 10.24
N THR A 243 -29.72 -20.17 10.74
CA THR A 243 -30.00 -21.57 10.38
C THR A 243 -30.31 -21.69 8.89
N LEU A 244 -29.81 -22.74 8.25
CA LEU A 244 -30.00 -23.01 6.82
C LEU A 244 -31.49 -23.05 6.46
N GLY A 245 -31.92 -22.11 5.61
CA GLY A 245 -33.22 -22.10 4.92
C GLY A 245 -33.02 -21.69 3.46
N ASP A 246 -34.10 -21.73 2.66
CA ASP A 246 -34.03 -21.41 1.21
C ASP A 246 -33.69 -19.94 0.91
N VAL A 247 -33.77 -19.06 1.92
CA VAL A 247 -33.48 -17.63 1.81
C VAL A 247 -32.27 -17.30 2.68
N PRO A 248 -31.22 -16.66 2.13
CA PRO A 248 -30.07 -16.28 2.92
C PRO A 248 -30.47 -15.28 4.02
N PRO A 249 -29.96 -15.45 5.25
CA PRO A 249 -30.29 -14.58 6.36
C PRO A 249 -29.80 -13.15 6.09
N VAL A 250 -30.61 -12.17 6.52
CA VAL A 250 -30.37 -10.75 6.28
C VAL A 250 -29.64 -10.12 7.45
N LEU A 251 -28.51 -9.47 7.17
CA LEU A 251 -27.73 -8.71 8.16
C LEU A 251 -27.85 -7.21 7.92
N GLU A 252 -28.40 -6.47 8.89
CA GLU A 252 -28.45 -5.00 8.86
C GLU A 252 -27.08 -4.39 9.21
N HIS A 253 -26.51 -3.62 8.29
CA HIS A 253 -25.20 -2.98 8.49
C HIS A 253 -25.33 -1.45 8.61
N PRO A 254 -25.07 -0.85 9.79
CA PRO A 254 -25.33 0.57 10.04
C PRO A 254 -24.44 1.53 9.25
N CYS A 255 -23.29 1.06 8.74
CA CYS A 255 -22.39 1.87 7.91
C CYS A 255 -22.70 1.81 6.40
N MET A 256 -23.71 1.04 5.97
CA MET A 256 -24.09 0.98 4.56
C MET A 256 -25.14 2.03 4.23
N GLN A 257 -25.16 2.45 2.96
CA GLN A 257 -26.18 3.34 2.45
C GLN A 257 -27.54 2.63 2.38
N VAL A 258 -28.61 3.35 2.70
CA VAL A 258 -29.98 2.82 2.63
C VAL A 258 -30.28 2.34 1.21
N GLY A 259 -30.81 1.12 1.09
CA GLY A 259 -31.13 0.49 -0.20
C GLY A 259 -29.96 -0.25 -0.86
N TYR A 260 -28.76 -0.21 -0.26
CA TYR A 260 -27.63 -1.02 -0.69
C TYR A 260 -27.75 -2.46 -0.15
N SER A 261 -27.44 -3.45 -0.99
CA SER A 261 -27.39 -4.86 -0.59
C SER A 261 -26.18 -5.55 -1.21
N ASN A 262 -25.54 -6.45 -0.47
CA ASN A 262 -24.43 -7.25 -0.98
C ASN A 262 -24.30 -8.58 -0.22
N SER A 263 -23.82 -9.63 -0.88
CA SER A 263 -23.57 -10.91 -0.22
C SER A 263 -22.27 -10.88 0.59
N PHE A 264 -22.28 -11.37 1.83
CA PHE A 264 -21.09 -11.49 2.68
C PHE A 264 -20.87 -12.92 3.12
N THR A 265 -19.68 -13.44 2.82
CA THR A 265 -19.29 -14.77 3.29
C THR A 265 -18.27 -14.60 4.43
N ARG A 266 -18.61 -15.08 5.62
CA ARG A 266 -17.65 -15.16 6.74
C ARG A 266 -16.52 -16.10 6.32
N LYS A 267 -15.26 -15.69 6.56
CA LYS A 267 -14.07 -16.45 6.16
C LYS A 267 -13.65 -17.53 7.17
N ASP A 268 -14.38 -17.67 8.28
CA ASP A 268 -14.07 -18.65 9.33
C ASP A 268 -14.49 -20.07 8.92
N PRO A 269 -13.73 -21.12 9.29
CA PRO A 269 -14.06 -22.50 8.95
C PRO A 269 -15.42 -22.91 9.54
N GLY A 270 -16.35 -23.38 8.69
CA GLY A 270 -17.62 -24.00 9.12
C GLY A 270 -18.89 -23.16 8.94
N TRP A 271 -18.83 -22.00 8.28
CA TRP A 271 -19.99 -21.12 8.09
C TRP A 271 -20.55 -21.14 6.66
N ALA A 272 -21.87 -21.09 6.51
CA ALA A 272 -22.55 -20.94 5.21
C ALA A 272 -22.71 -19.46 4.84
N PRO A 273 -22.58 -19.03 3.57
CA PRO A 273 -22.69 -17.62 3.16
C PRO A 273 -23.98 -16.93 3.64
N ALA A 274 -23.91 -15.66 4.03
CA ALA A 274 -25.11 -14.83 4.30
C ALA A 274 -25.17 -13.64 3.33
N VAL A 275 -26.32 -12.96 3.30
CA VAL A 275 -26.50 -11.75 2.48
C VAL A 275 -26.73 -10.57 3.41
N GLY A 276 -25.83 -9.60 3.42
CA GLY A 276 -26.03 -8.37 4.18
C GLY A 276 -26.83 -7.35 3.38
N VAL A 277 -27.84 -6.78 3.99
CA VAL A 277 -28.75 -5.84 3.34
C VAL A 277 -28.93 -4.64 4.28
N ALA A 278 -28.80 -3.44 3.74
CA ALA A 278 -29.05 -2.21 4.48
C ALA A 278 -30.47 -1.71 4.19
N TYR A 279 -31.36 -1.87 5.16
CA TYR A 279 -32.69 -1.28 5.09
C TYR A 279 -32.69 0.19 5.58
N PRO A 280 -33.68 0.99 5.15
CA PRO A 280 -33.98 2.25 5.83
C PRO A 280 -34.32 1.95 7.29
N ARG A 281 -33.74 2.70 8.24
CA ARG A 281 -34.23 2.65 9.62
C ARG A 281 -35.66 3.23 9.67
N PRO A 282 -36.62 2.55 10.31
CA PRO A 282 -37.97 3.07 10.50
C PRO A 282 -37.99 4.35 11.35
#